data_AF-A0AA41MUC7-F1
#
_entry.id   AF-A0AA41MUC7-F1
#
_cell.length_a   1.000
_cell.length_b   1.000
_cell.length_c   1.000
_cell.angle_alpha   90.00
_cell.angle_beta   90.00
_cell.angle_gamma   90.00
#
_symmetry.space_group_name_H-M   'P 1'
#
loop_
_entity.id
_entity.type
_entity.pdbx_description
1 polymer ?
#
loop_
_entity_poly.entity_id
_entity_poly.type
_entity_poly.pdbx_seq_one_letter_code
_entity_poly.pdbx_strand_id
1 'polypeptide(L)'
;MTTGHNVADLVVTLKILPTLEALAALGEKVVESLRAQHPSEVLTMLNDETGLEISSSDAAVKILIMTVPPNLRKLGPELHLDIKVFQSALAAI
;
A
#
# COMPACT_ATOMS: atom_id res chain seq x y z
N MET A 1 13.06 7.10 -10.39
CA MET A 1 13.80 5.83 -10.53
C MET A 1 15.25 6.15 -10.81
N THR A 2 16.17 5.60 -10.03
CA THR A 2 17.63 5.73 -10.22
C THR A 2 18.23 4.35 -10.35
N THR A 3 19.27 4.20 -11.17
CA THR A 3 19.96 2.92 -11.35
C THR A 3 20.40 2.35 -10.01
N GLY A 4 20.00 1.10 -9.71
CA GLY A 4 20.28 0.43 -8.43
C GLY A 4 19.23 0.66 -7.33
N HIS A 5 18.21 1.51 -7.56
CA HIS A 5 17.10 1.71 -6.64
C HIS A 5 15.77 1.71 -7.42
N ASN A 6 15.35 0.51 -7.81
CA ASN A 6 14.18 0.27 -8.64
C ASN A 6 12.90 0.18 -7.81
N VAL A 7 12.58 1.28 -7.14
CA VAL A 7 11.37 1.43 -6.34
C VAL A 7 10.36 2.30 -7.07
N ALA A 8 9.12 1.81 -7.18
CA ALA A 8 7.99 2.53 -7.75
C ALA A 8 6.91 2.77 -6.69
N ASP A 9 6.33 3.96 -6.69
CA ASP A 9 5.24 4.32 -5.79
C ASP A 9 3.89 4.24 -6.52
N LEU A 10 2.90 3.63 -5.88
CA LEU A 10 1.53 3.55 -6.36
C LEU A 10 0.58 4.07 -5.28
N VAL A 11 -0.20 5.11 -5.60
CA VAL A 11 -1.22 5.61 -4.66
C VAL A 11 -2.56 4.92 -4.93
N VAL A 12 -3.10 4.24 -3.93
CA VAL A 12 -4.40 3.55 -4.01
C VAL A 12 -5.42 4.26 -3.14
N THR A 13 -6.46 4.81 -3.79
CA THR A 13 -7.56 5.49 -3.09
C THR A 13 -8.71 4.52 -2.80
N LEU A 14 -8.88 4.17 -1.53
CA LEU A 14 -9.99 3.36 -1.05
C LEU A 14 -11.25 4.23 -0.92
N LYS A 15 -12.38 3.71 -1.43
CA LYS A 15 -13.71 4.31 -1.21
C LYS A 15 -14.23 4.08 0.21
N ILE A 16 -13.68 3.07 0.90
CA ILE A 16 -14.00 2.70 2.28
C ILE A 16 -13.01 3.35 3.26
N LEU A 17 -13.27 3.19 4.56
CA LEU A 17 -12.32 3.57 5.60
C LEU A 17 -11.07 2.65 5.54
N PRO A 18 -9.85 3.21 5.59
CA PRO A 18 -8.61 2.46 5.49
C PRO A 18 -8.25 1.84 6.84
N THR A 19 -8.88 0.71 7.19
CA THR A 19 -8.54 -0.03 8.41
C THR A 19 -7.30 -0.89 8.20
N LEU A 20 -6.52 -1.11 9.26
CA LEU A 20 -5.31 -1.96 9.20
C LEU A 20 -5.62 -3.36 8.67
N GLU A 21 -6.77 -3.93 9.06
CA GLU A 21 -7.24 -5.23 8.61
C GLU A 21 -7.54 -5.25 7.10
N ALA A 22 -8.19 -4.21 6.59
CA ALA A 22 -8.50 -4.09 5.17
C ALA A 22 -7.22 -3.92 4.33
N LEU A 23 -6.21 -3.23 4.88
CA LEU A 23 -4.89 -3.13 4.25
C LEU A 23 -4.19 -4.48 4.17
N ALA A 24 -4.13 -5.22 5.28
CA ALA A 24 -3.49 -6.54 5.30
C ALA A 24 -4.18 -7.50 4.31
N ALA A 25 -5.52 -7.54 4.31
CA ALA A 25 -6.29 -8.35 3.38
C ALA A 25 -6.07 -7.95 1.92
N LEU A 26 -5.94 -6.64 1.64
CA LEU A 26 -5.61 -6.15 0.30
C LEU A 26 -4.21 -6.61 -0.13
N GLY A 27 -3.20 -6.46 0.74
CA GLY A 27 -1.83 -6.89 0.47
C GLY A 27 -1.74 -8.38 0.19
N GLU A 28 -2.34 -9.21 1.05
CA GLU A 28 -2.40 -10.66 0.83
C GLU A 28 -3.09 -11.01 -0.48
N LYS A 29 -4.21 -10.36 -0.79
CA LYS A 29 -4.93 -10.63 -2.04
C LYS A 29 -4.12 -10.27 -3.28
N VAL A 30 -3.39 -9.15 -3.24
CA VAL A 30 -2.52 -8.74 -4.35
C VAL A 30 -1.39 -9.75 -4.54
N VAL A 31 -0.72 -10.16 -3.47
CA VAL A 31 0.38 -11.14 -3.53
C VAL A 31 -0.12 -12.50 -4.00
N GLU A 32 -1.24 -12.98 -3.47
CA GLU A 32 -1.88 -14.21 -3.91
C GLU A 32 -2.20 -14.17 -5.41
N SER A 33 -2.79 -13.06 -5.88
CA SER A 33 -3.15 -12.89 -7.29
C SER A 33 -1.92 -12.85 -8.19
N LEU A 34 -0.83 -12.22 -7.75
CA LEU A 34 0.44 -12.18 -8.48
C LEU A 34 1.10 -13.56 -8.51
N ARG A 35 1.14 -14.29 -7.39
CA ARG A 35 1.67 -15.67 -7.33
C ARG A 35 0.86 -16.63 -8.20
N ALA A 36 -0.46 -16.46 -8.28
CA ALA A 36 -1.30 -17.28 -9.15
C ALA A 36 -1.00 -17.04 -10.65
N GLN A 37 -0.65 -15.82 -11.03
CA GLN A 37 -0.26 -15.46 -12.41
C GLN A 37 1.19 -15.85 -12.73
N HIS A 38 2.09 -15.71 -11.75
CA HIS A 38 3.52 -15.96 -11.88
C HIS A 38 4.06 -16.82 -10.72
N PRO A 39 3.80 -18.14 -10.73
CA PRO A 39 4.16 -19.03 -9.61
C PRO A 39 5.67 -19.16 -9.37
N SER A 40 6.48 -18.86 -10.39
CA SER A 40 7.93 -18.93 -10.35
C SER A 40 8.57 -17.70 -9.69
N GLU A 41 7.82 -16.61 -9.52
CA GLU A 41 8.33 -15.36 -8.97
C GLU A 41 8.24 -15.35 -7.45
N VAL A 42 9.37 -15.13 -6.77
CA VAL A 42 9.42 -15.04 -5.31
C VAL A 42 9.13 -13.61 -4.90
N LEU A 43 7.88 -13.39 -4.50
CA LEU A 43 7.40 -12.10 -4.00
C LEU A 43 7.34 -12.09 -2.48
N THR A 44 7.91 -11.04 -1.89
CA THR A 44 7.81 -10.73 -0.46
C THR A 44 6.88 -9.53 -0.28
N MET A 45 6.03 -9.58 0.74
CA MET A 45 5.16 -8.47 1.10
C MET A 45 5.40 -8.08 2.54
N LEU A 46 5.48 -6.78 2.78
CA LEU A 46 5.65 -6.16 4.07
C LEU A 46 4.57 -5.10 4.25
N ASN A 47 3.92 -5.12 5.41
CA ASN A 47 3.03 -4.04 5.82
C ASN A 47 3.89 -3.01 6.54
N ASP A 48 3.91 -1.79 6.04
CA ASP A 48 4.62 -0.66 6.67
C ASP A 48 3.61 0.33 7.24
N GLU A 49 4.06 1.23 8.11
CA GLU A 49 3.20 2.26 8.72
C GLU A 49 2.57 3.20 7.67
N THR A 50 3.14 3.26 6.47
CA THR A 50 2.63 4.09 5.37
C THR A 50 1.71 3.34 4.38
N GLY A 51 1.59 2.02 4.49
CA GLY A 51 0.83 1.20 3.53
C GLY A 51 1.37 -0.21 3.35
N LEU A 52 1.64 -0.60 2.10
CA LEU A 52 2.09 -1.95 1.73
C LEU A 52 3.31 -1.86 0.82
N GLU A 53 4.30 -2.72 1.01
CA GLU A 53 5.43 -2.86 0.10
C GLU A 53 5.48 -4.28 -0.44
N ILE A 54 5.58 -4.41 -1.76
CA ILE A 54 5.74 -5.69 -2.46
C ILE A 54 7.08 -5.64 -3.19
N SER A 55 7.97 -6.56 -2.86
CA SER A 55 9.33 -6.62 -3.41
C SER A 55 9.62 -7.97 -4.06
N SER A 56 10.27 -7.91 -5.22
CA SER A 56 10.94 -9.03 -5.88
C SER A 56 12.45 -8.91 -5.73
N SER A 57 13.22 -9.77 -6.40
CA SER A 57 14.69 -9.71 -6.44
C SER A 57 15.23 -8.42 -7.08
N ASP A 58 14.49 -7.84 -8.02
CA ASP A 58 14.99 -6.79 -8.93
C ASP A 58 14.26 -5.44 -8.77
N ALA A 59 13.13 -5.42 -8.08
CA ALA A 59 12.28 -4.24 -7.93
C ALA A 59 11.46 -4.28 -6.64
N ALA A 60 11.05 -3.11 -6.18
CA ALA A 60 10.04 -2.98 -5.13
C ALA A 60 8.95 -1.99 -5.56
N VAL A 61 7.72 -2.26 -5.12
CA VAL A 61 6.57 -1.39 -5.32
C VAL A 61 6.01 -1.02 -3.95
N LYS A 62 6.02 0.28 -3.65
CA LYS A 62 5.38 0.84 -2.46
C LYS A 62 3.98 1.29 -2.82
N ILE A 63 3.01 0.72 -2.13
CA ILE A 63 1.60 1.03 -2.28
C ILE A 63 1.21 1.96 -1.12
N LEU A 64 1.07 3.23 -1.44
CA LEU A 64 0.63 4.27 -0.51
C LEU A 64 -0.89 4.26 -0.45
N ILE A 65 -1.44 4.04 0.73
CA ILE A 65 -2.90 3.94 0.90
C ILE A 65 -3.49 5.31 1.20
N MET A 66 -4.56 5.62 0.49
CA MET A 66 -5.33 6.85 0.55
C MET A 66 -6.81 6.52 0.73
N THR A 67 -7.60 7.45 1.27
CA THR A 67 -9.07 7.38 1.21
C THR A 67 -9.63 8.71 0.73
N VAL A 68 -10.91 8.71 0.36
CA VAL A 68 -11.59 9.93 -0.12
C VAL A 68 -11.74 10.99 0.98
N PRO A 69 -11.73 12.30 0.66
CA PRO A 69 -11.78 13.38 1.66
C PRO A 69 -12.90 13.29 2.71
N PRO A 70 -14.12 12.81 2.39
CA PRO A 70 -15.17 12.61 3.40
C PRO A 70 -14.81 11.60 4.50
N ASN A 71 -14.00 10.60 4.16
CA ASN A 71 -13.59 9.55 5.10
C ASN A 71 -12.46 10.03 6.02
N LEU A 72 -11.62 10.99 5.59
CA LEU A 72 -10.56 11.57 6.42
C LEU A 72 -11.12 12.22 7.71
N ARG A 73 -12.34 12.77 7.65
CA ARG A 73 -13.02 13.36 8.81
C ARG A 73 -13.53 12.32 9.82
N LYS A 74 -13.53 11.04 9.46
CA LYS A 74 -14.05 9.91 10.25
C LYS A 74 -12.94 8.98 10.75
N LEU A 75 -11.68 9.34 10.53
CA LEU A 75 -10.54 8.54 10.97
C LEU A 75 -10.45 8.54 12.50
N GLY A 76 -10.49 7.34 13.09
CA GLY A 76 -10.10 7.07 14.47
C GLY A 76 -8.65 6.57 14.55
N PRO A 77 -7.84 7.06 15.52
CA PRO A 77 -6.40 6.76 15.62
C PRO A 77 -6.06 5.32 16.04
N GLU A 78 -7.01 4.55 16.59
CA GLU A 78 -6.76 3.15 16.97
C GLU A 78 -6.94 2.14 15.82
N LEU A 79 -7.72 2.49 14.80
CA LEU A 79 -8.15 1.55 13.75
C LEU A 79 -7.62 1.88 12.36
N HIS A 80 -7.15 3.11 12.15
CA HIS A 80 -6.71 3.60 10.85
C HIS A 80 -5.28 4.13 10.92
N LEU A 81 -4.65 4.27 9.74
CA LEU A 81 -3.34 4.91 9.63
C LEU A 81 -3.36 6.38 10.08
N ASP A 82 -2.19 6.89 10.46
CA ASP A 82 -2.02 8.29 10.82
C ASP A 82 -2.41 9.21 9.64
N ILE A 83 -3.09 10.31 9.96
CA ILE A 83 -3.49 11.33 8.99
C ILE A 83 -2.31 11.89 8.18
N LYS A 84 -1.10 11.90 8.74
CA LYS A 84 0.12 12.34 8.05
C LYS A 84 0.47 11.45 6.86
N VAL A 85 0.23 10.14 6.97
CA VAL A 85 0.44 9.18 5.87
C VAL A 85 -0.48 9.54 4.70
N PHE A 86 -1.74 9.82 5.01
CA PHE A 86 -2.73 10.22 4.00
C PHE A 86 -2.39 11.56 3.34
N GLN A 87 -1.91 12.54 4.12
CA GLN A 87 -1.46 13.81 3.56
C GLN A 87 -0.23 13.65 2.67
N SER A 88 0.71 12.77 3.04
CA SER A 88 1.87 12.45 2.21
C SER A 88 1.45 11.76 0.91
N ALA A 89 0.49 10.83 0.97
CA ALA A 89 -0.04 10.17 -0.21
C ALA A 89 -0.76 11.16 -1.16
N LEU A 90 -1.51 12.14 -0.62
CA LEU A 90 -2.08 13.23 -1.43
C LEU A 90 -1.02 14.09 -2.11
N ALA A 91 0.08 14.39 -1.41
CA ALA A 91 1.15 15.22 -1.95
C ALA A 91 1.99 14.52 -3.03
N ALA A 92 1.89 13.19 -3.13
CA ALA A 92 2.57 12.37 -4.13
C ALA A 92 1.81 12.27 -5.47
N ILE A 93 0.57 12.77 -5.54
CA ILE A 93 -0.28 12.85 -6.75
C ILE A 93 -0.19 14.25 -7.35
#